data_AF-A0A3D9H133-F1
#
_entry.id   AF-A0A3D9H133-F1
#
_cell.length_a   1.000
_cell.length_b   1.000
_cell.length_c   1.000
_cell.angle_alpha   90.00
_cell.angle_beta   90.00
_cell.angle_gamma   90.00
#
_symmetry.space_group_name_H-M   'P 1'
#
loop_
_entity.id
_entity.type
_entity.pdbx_description
1 polymer ?
#
loop_
_entity_poly.entity_id
_entity_poly.type
_entity_poly.pdbx_seq_one_letter_code
_entity_poly.pdbx_strand_id
1 'polypeptide(L)'
;MKKQDTFQEQLKTFEKLLAGAKMAQLSSVILVTVSLVLAFKSRENGLYVMLLLTGALAIIFFIDKFLSVKEIKQKSYTQTSLASSISKLKVYMANRKKYEMYFMAFWVLTLIPSATAHFESNVIGIIAILTYIALVSVFGYLAYKKTDKEITLLERTMENELQLQ
;
A
#
# COMPACT_ATOMS: atom_id res chain seq x y z
N MET A 1 -26.58 23.25 13.50
CA MET A 1 -26.60 22.28 12.38
C MET A 1 -25.25 22.11 11.69
N LYS A 2 -24.55 23.18 11.24
CA LYS A 2 -23.23 23.08 10.55
C LYS A 2 -22.19 22.10 11.14
N LYS A 3 -21.99 22.11 12.47
CA LYS A 3 -20.89 21.36 13.12
C LYS A 3 -21.04 19.83 13.07
N GLN A 4 -22.28 19.32 13.05
CA GLN A 4 -22.55 17.89 12.97
C GLN A 4 -22.37 17.36 11.54
N ASP A 5 -22.71 18.19 10.55
CA ASP A 5 -22.49 17.89 9.13
C ASP A 5 -20.98 17.87 8.80
N THR A 6 -20.19 18.80 9.35
CA THR A 6 -18.74 18.85 9.09
C THR A 6 -17.98 17.67 9.72
N PHE A 7 -18.36 17.24 10.92
CA PHE A 7 -17.78 16.03 11.54
C PHE A 7 -18.10 14.75 10.75
N GLN A 8 -19.34 14.61 10.26
CA GLN A 8 -19.74 13.47 9.42
C GLN A 8 -18.95 13.43 8.10
N GLU A 9 -18.70 14.58 7.48
CA GLU A 9 -17.91 14.67 6.24
C GLU A 9 -16.42 14.33 6.46
N GLN A 10 -15.83 14.82 7.54
CA GLN A 10 -14.46 14.47 7.96
C GLN A 10 -14.34 12.96 8.23
N LEU A 11 -15.30 12.38 8.96
CA LEU A 11 -15.34 10.95 9.26
C LEU A 11 -15.45 10.12 7.98
N LYS A 12 -16.35 10.47 7.06
CA LYS A 12 -16.51 9.78 5.77
C LYS A 12 -15.24 9.83 4.93
N THR A 13 -14.53 10.96 4.95
CA THR A 13 -13.27 11.11 4.22
C THR A 13 -12.17 10.25 4.85
N PHE A 14 -12.07 10.24 6.18
CA PHE A 14 -11.16 9.36 6.91
C PHE A 14 -11.44 7.88 6.63
N GLU A 15 -12.70 7.44 6.64
CA GLU A 15 -13.09 6.06 6.33
C GLU A 15 -12.69 5.66 4.91
N LYS A 16 -12.85 6.56 3.94
CA LYS A 16 -12.42 6.34 2.55
C LYS A 16 -10.90 6.17 2.44
N LEU A 17 -10.13 7.02 3.14
CA LEU A 17 -8.67 6.91 3.18
C LEU A 17 -8.22 5.60 3.85
N LEU A 18 -8.88 5.21 4.94
CA LEU A 18 -8.64 3.95 5.63
C LEU A 18 -8.97 2.74 4.75
N ALA A 19 -10.04 2.80 3.96
CA ALA A 19 -10.36 1.77 2.98
C ALA A 19 -9.27 1.65 1.90
N GLY A 20 -8.71 2.78 1.44
CA GLY A 20 -7.56 2.79 0.53
C GLY A 20 -6.32 2.12 1.13
N ALA A 21 -6.04 2.36 2.42
CA ALA A 21 -4.95 1.68 3.14
C ALA A 21 -5.19 0.17 3.26
N LYS A 22 -6.42 -0.27 3.57
CA LYS A 22 -6.79 -1.69 3.59
C LYS A 22 -6.65 -2.36 2.22
N MET A 23 -7.04 -1.68 1.15
CA MET A 23 -6.89 -2.18 -0.22
C MET A 23 -5.41 -2.38 -0.60
N ALA A 24 -4.52 -1.51 -0.16
CA ALA A 24 -3.09 -1.68 -0.38
C ALA A 24 -2.47 -2.86 0.38
N GLN A 25 -2.97 -3.12 1.59
CA GLN A 25 -2.60 -4.33 2.32
C GLN A 25 -3.07 -5.59 1.57
N LEU A 26 -4.31 -5.57 1.08
CA LEU A 26 -4.88 -6.68 0.31
C LEU A 26 -4.15 -6.90 -1.02
N SER A 27 -3.77 -5.83 -1.74
CA SER A 27 -2.97 -5.95 -2.96
C SER A 27 -1.64 -6.63 -2.68
N SER A 28 -0.99 -6.31 -1.55
CA SER A 28 0.27 -6.96 -1.15
C SER A 28 0.08 -8.45 -0.85
N VAL A 29 -1.04 -8.84 -0.23
CA VAL A 29 -1.40 -10.25 -0.04
C VAL A 29 -1.57 -10.98 -1.38
N ILE A 30 -2.16 -10.33 -2.39
CA ILE A 30 -2.27 -10.89 -3.74
C ILE A 30 -0.88 -11.16 -4.34
N LEU A 31 0.08 -10.25 -4.16
CA LEU A 31 1.45 -10.45 -4.65
C LEU A 31 2.12 -11.66 -4.00
N VAL A 32 1.91 -11.89 -2.70
CA VAL A 32 2.37 -13.11 -2.01
C VAL A 32 1.76 -14.36 -2.67
N THR A 33 0.45 -14.36 -2.91
CA THR A 33 -0.23 -15.48 -3.58
C THR A 33 0.33 -15.73 -4.98
N VAL A 34 0.61 -14.67 -5.75
CA VAL A 34 1.23 -14.79 -7.09
C VAL A 34 2.60 -15.46 -6.97
N SER A 35 3.45 -15.04 -6.04
CA SER A 35 4.76 -15.68 -5.80
C SER A 35 4.62 -17.16 -5.44
N LEU A 36 3.65 -17.54 -4.61
CA LEU A 36 3.42 -18.94 -4.22
C LEU A 36 2.92 -19.80 -5.40
N VAL A 37 2.00 -19.28 -6.21
CA VAL A 37 1.50 -19.96 -7.41
C VAL A 37 2.63 -20.17 -8.42
N LEU A 38 3.46 -19.16 -8.65
CA LEU A 38 4.61 -19.28 -9.54
C LEU A 38 5.67 -20.26 -9.00
N ALA A 39 5.87 -20.30 -7.69
CA ALA A 39 6.78 -21.24 -7.06
C ALA A 39 6.29 -22.69 -7.26
N PHE A 40 4.99 -22.94 -7.07
CA PHE A 40 4.39 -24.24 -7.34
C PHE A 40 4.52 -24.66 -8.81
N LYS A 41 4.30 -23.73 -9.74
CA LYS A 41 4.46 -23.98 -11.18
C LYS A 41 5.92 -24.26 -11.57
N SER A 42 6.87 -23.65 -10.87
CA SER A 42 8.31 -23.77 -11.11
C SER A 42 8.98 -24.82 -10.22
N ARG A 43 8.21 -25.75 -9.62
CA ARG A 43 8.69 -26.73 -8.62
C ARG A 43 9.89 -27.57 -9.06
N GLU A 44 10.09 -27.72 -10.36
CA GLU A 44 11.18 -28.48 -10.95
C GLU A 44 12.51 -27.71 -10.94
N ASN A 45 12.47 -26.39 -10.76
CA ASN A 45 13.66 -25.54 -10.63
C ASN A 45 13.74 -24.96 -9.21
N GLY A 46 14.53 -25.61 -8.36
CA GLY A 46 14.71 -25.22 -6.96
C GLY A 46 15.21 -23.79 -6.76
N LEU A 47 16.00 -23.25 -7.70
CA LEU A 47 16.50 -21.88 -7.63
C LEU A 47 15.35 -20.87 -7.83
N TYR A 48 14.44 -21.12 -8.77
CA TYR A 48 13.26 -20.26 -8.97
C TYR A 48 12.32 -20.32 -7.78
N VAL A 49 12.10 -21.51 -7.22
CA VAL A 49 11.30 -21.68 -6.00
C VAL A 49 11.88 -20.86 -4.85
N MET A 50 13.20 -20.96 -4.59
CA MET A 50 13.85 -20.21 -3.51
C MET A 50 13.73 -18.69 -3.68
N LEU A 51 13.94 -18.17 -4.89
CA LEU A 51 13.78 -16.74 -5.18
C LEU A 51 12.34 -16.28 -4.93
N LEU A 52 11.35 -16.99 -5.47
CA LEU A 52 9.94 -16.63 -5.33
C LEU A 52 9.47 -16.67 -3.87
N LEU A 53 9.94 -17.66 -3.10
CA LEU A 53 9.67 -17.73 -1.65
C LEU A 53 10.33 -16.60 -0.88
N THR A 54 11.55 -16.22 -1.26
CA THR A 54 12.26 -15.07 -0.66
C THR A 54 11.51 -13.76 -0.95
N GLY A 55 11.01 -13.60 -2.18
CA GLY A 55 10.15 -12.47 -2.55
C GLY A 55 8.85 -12.44 -1.75
N ALA A 56 8.19 -13.59 -1.60
CA ALA A 56 6.99 -13.71 -0.77
C ALA A 56 7.26 -13.34 0.70
N LEU A 57 8.36 -13.84 1.29
CA LEU A 57 8.77 -13.51 2.66
C LEU A 57 9.05 -12.02 2.83
N ALA A 58 9.72 -11.38 1.87
CA ALA A 58 9.96 -9.94 1.91
C ALA A 58 8.65 -9.13 1.90
N ILE A 59 7.66 -9.55 1.11
CA ILE A 59 6.33 -8.90 1.11
C ILE A 59 5.59 -9.17 2.42
N ILE A 60 5.63 -10.40 2.96
CA ILE A 60 5.01 -10.70 4.26
C ILE A 60 5.58 -9.81 5.37
N PHE A 61 6.91 -9.67 5.40
CA PHE A 61 7.58 -8.75 6.33
C PHE A 61 7.16 -7.29 6.11
N PHE A 62 7.04 -6.85 4.86
CA PHE A 62 6.54 -5.52 4.53
C PHE A 62 5.10 -5.31 5.02
N ILE A 63 4.23 -6.31 4.84
CA ILE A 63 2.85 -6.27 5.28
C ILE A 63 2.76 -6.07 6.80
N ASP A 64 3.48 -6.90 7.54
CA ASP A 64 3.42 -6.91 9.00
C ASP A 64 3.99 -5.61 9.59
N LYS A 65 5.14 -5.15 9.08
CA LYS A 65 5.87 -4.03 9.68
C LYS A 65 5.42 -2.65 9.19
N PHE A 66 4.94 -2.53 7.95
CA PHE A 66 4.72 -1.22 7.31
C PHE A 66 3.32 -1.02 6.71
N LEU A 67 2.54 -2.07 6.48
CA LEU A 67 1.16 -1.96 5.97
C LEU A 67 0.08 -2.30 7.01
N SER A 68 0.47 -2.72 8.22
CA SER A 68 -0.49 -3.03 9.28
C SER A 68 -1.25 -1.79 9.73
N VAL A 69 -2.56 -1.78 9.49
CA VAL A 69 -3.49 -0.73 9.95
C VAL A 69 -4.16 -1.08 11.30
N LYS A 70 -3.67 -2.11 12.01
CA LYS A 70 -4.27 -2.61 13.26
C LYS A 70 -4.35 -1.54 14.36
N GLU A 71 -3.42 -0.58 14.37
CA GLU A 71 -3.32 0.45 15.42
C GLU A 71 -4.17 1.71 15.15
N ILE A 72 -4.79 1.80 13.97
CA ILE A 72 -5.64 2.93 13.57
C ILE A 72 -7.09 2.59 13.98
N LYS A 73 -7.69 3.40 14.87
CA LYS A 73 -9.07 3.17 15.33
C LYS A 73 -10.03 3.27 14.14
N GLN A 74 -10.75 2.18 13.88
CA GLN A 74 -11.64 2.06 12.71
C GLN A 74 -13.01 2.74 12.92
N LYS A 75 -13.35 3.11 14.16
CA LYS A 75 -14.54 3.88 14.52
C LYS A 75 -14.11 5.01 15.44
N SER A 76 -14.17 6.25 14.95
CA SER A 76 -13.89 7.45 15.74
C SER A 76 -15.21 8.06 16.19
N TYR A 77 -15.45 8.07 17.51
CA TYR A 77 -16.70 8.51 18.12
C TYR A 77 -16.65 9.97 18.61
N THR A 78 -15.46 10.57 18.65
CA THR A 78 -15.22 11.95 19.09
C THR A 78 -14.23 12.68 18.17
N GLN A 79 -14.27 14.01 18.11
CA GLN A 79 -13.32 14.82 17.33
C GLN A 79 -11.85 14.55 17.74
N THR A 80 -11.57 14.40 19.04
CA THR A 80 -10.23 14.05 19.55
C THR A 80 -9.78 12.65 19.11
N SER A 81 -10.69 11.68 19.09
CA SER A 81 -10.38 10.32 18.61
C SER A 81 -10.12 10.30 17.10
N LEU A 82 -10.82 11.14 16.33
CA LEU A 82 -10.65 11.28 14.89
C LEU A 82 -9.30 11.94 14.57
N ALA A 83 -8.94 13.02 15.28
CA ALA A 83 -7.65 13.70 15.13
C ALA A 83 -6.46 12.75 15.39
N SER A 84 -6.53 11.98 16.49
CA SER A 84 -5.54 10.95 16.80
C SER A 84 -5.42 9.89 15.69
N SER A 85 -6.56 9.47 15.12
CA SER A 85 -6.58 8.45 14.06
C SER A 85 -6.02 8.97 12.74
N ILE A 86 -6.26 10.24 12.39
CA ILE A 86 -5.69 10.90 11.23
C ILE A 86 -4.17 11.05 11.37
N SER A 87 -3.69 11.47 12.55
CA SER A 87 -2.26 11.57 12.82
C SER A 87 -1.55 10.22 12.66
N LYS A 88 -2.14 9.14 13.19
CA LYS A 88 -1.63 7.77 12.97
C LYS A 88 -1.66 7.37 11.49
N LEU A 89 -2.71 7.72 10.76
CA LEU A 89 -2.82 7.45 9.32
C LEU A 89 -1.74 8.21 8.52
N LYS A 90 -1.39 9.43 8.91
CA LYS A 90 -0.30 10.20 8.30
C LYS A 90 1.05 9.52 8.51
N VAL A 91 1.34 9.10 9.73
CA VAL A 91 2.58 8.35 10.05
C VAL A 91 2.64 7.04 9.26
N TYR A 92 1.52 6.31 9.19
CA TYR A 92 1.37 5.12 8.36
C TYR A 92 1.70 5.41 6.89
N MET A 93 1.09 6.45 6.29
CA MET A 93 1.32 6.80 4.88
C MET A 93 2.76 7.22 4.61
N ALA A 94 3.40 7.95 5.54
CA ALA A 94 4.80 8.35 5.43
C ALA A 94 5.75 7.14 5.44
N ASN A 95 5.53 6.20 6.36
CA ASN A 95 6.31 4.96 6.43
C ASN A 95 6.11 4.11 5.18
N ARG A 96 4.85 3.92 4.75
CA ARG A 96 4.55 3.15 3.54
C ARG A 96 5.22 3.76 2.30
N LYS A 97 5.10 5.08 2.09
CA LYS A 97 5.76 5.79 0.98
C LYS A 97 7.28 5.58 0.98
N LYS A 98 7.91 5.58 2.16
CA LYS A 98 9.36 5.39 2.28
C LYS A 98 9.80 3.98 1.89
N TYR A 99 9.04 2.96 2.26
CA TYR A 99 9.49 1.56 2.14
C TYR A 99 8.90 0.79 0.95
N GLU A 100 7.71 1.16 0.46
CA GLU A 100 6.99 0.38 -0.57
C GLU A 100 7.82 0.18 -1.84
N MET A 101 8.51 1.21 -2.33
CA MET A 101 9.32 1.10 -3.54
C MET A 101 10.48 0.10 -3.38
N TYR A 102 11.12 0.05 -2.21
CA TYR A 102 12.22 -0.90 -1.97
C TYR A 102 11.73 -2.34 -1.97
N PHE A 103 10.60 -2.62 -1.30
CA PHE A 103 10.02 -3.97 -1.26
C PHE A 103 9.45 -4.40 -2.61
N MET A 104 8.82 -3.49 -3.35
CA MET A 104 8.34 -3.78 -4.71
C MET A 104 9.50 -4.05 -5.66
N ALA A 105 10.57 -3.26 -5.61
CA ALA A 105 11.77 -3.49 -6.41
C ALA A 105 12.42 -4.84 -6.08
N PHE A 106 12.56 -5.15 -4.80
CA PHE A 106 13.09 -6.46 -4.36
C PHE A 106 12.22 -7.61 -4.86
N TRP A 107 10.90 -7.52 -4.70
CA TRP A 107 9.98 -8.54 -5.20
C TRP A 107 10.06 -8.72 -6.73
N VAL A 108 10.11 -7.63 -7.49
CA VAL A 108 10.31 -7.71 -8.95
C VAL A 108 11.61 -8.45 -9.29
N LEU A 109 12.72 -8.15 -8.60
CA LEU A 109 13.99 -8.85 -8.83
C LEU A 109 13.86 -10.37 -8.61
N THR A 110 13.09 -10.79 -7.62
CA THR A 110 12.84 -12.22 -7.38
C THR A 110 11.97 -12.89 -8.43
N LEU A 111 11.14 -12.13 -9.15
CA LEU A 111 10.29 -12.63 -10.24
C LEU A 111 11.03 -12.76 -11.56
N ILE A 112 12.01 -11.90 -11.84
CA ILE A 112 12.68 -11.82 -13.15
C ILE A 112 13.16 -13.19 -13.62
N PRO A 113 13.90 -14.01 -12.84
CA PRO A 113 14.41 -15.29 -13.33
C PRO A 113 13.31 -16.29 -13.73
N SER A 114 12.22 -16.33 -12.96
CA SER A 114 11.06 -17.17 -13.27
C SER A 114 10.32 -16.67 -14.53
N ALA A 115 10.16 -15.35 -14.65
CA ALA A 115 9.52 -14.74 -15.81
C ALA A 115 10.35 -14.94 -17.09
N THR A 116 11.67 -14.71 -17.05
CA THR A 116 12.55 -14.86 -18.22
C THR A 116 12.58 -16.29 -18.76
N ALA A 117 12.48 -17.28 -17.87
CA ALA A 117 12.38 -18.69 -18.25
C ALA A 117 11.04 -19.01 -18.95
N HIS A 118 9.94 -18.41 -18.48
CA HIS A 118 8.61 -18.59 -19.08
C HIS A 118 8.42 -17.87 -20.42
N PHE A 119 9.16 -16.78 -20.65
CA PHE A 119 9.03 -15.97 -21.86
C PHE A 119 10.09 -16.27 -22.93
N GLU A 120 10.94 -17.29 -22.76
CA GLU A 120 12.02 -17.65 -23.73
C GLU A 120 12.88 -16.44 -24.16
N SER A 121 13.17 -15.51 -23.24
CA SER A 121 13.85 -14.25 -23.56
C SER A 121 13.15 -13.35 -24.60
N ASN A 122 11.84 -13.49 -24.79
CA ASN A 122 11.04 -12.61 -25.63
C ASN A 122 11.14 -11.17 -25.10
N VAL A 123 11.93 -10.36 -25.81
CA VAL A 123 12.22 -8.97 -25.50
C VAL A 123 10.94 -8.14 -25.33
N ILE A 124 9.88 -8.46 -26.10
CA ILE A 124 8.58 -7.80 -26.00
C ILE A 124 7.94 -8.06 -24.63
N GLY A 125 8.03 -9.29 -24.12
CA GLY A 125 7.51 -9.65 -22.80
C GLY A 125 8.25 -8.95 -21.67
N ILE A 126 9.59 -8.83 -21.79
CA ILE A 126 10.42 -8.12 -20.81
C ILE A 126 10.08 -6.61 -20.81
N ILE A 127 9.98 -5.98 -21.99
CA ILE A 127 9.60 -4.57 -22.12
C ILE A 127 8.19 -4.32 -21.57
N ALA A 128 7.24 -5.22 -21.82
CA ALA A 128 5.88 -5.12 -21.29
C ALA A 128 5.87 -5.14 -19.75
N ILE A 129 6.64 -6.04 -19.11
CA ILE A 129 6.76 -6.10 -17.65
C ILE A 129 7.39 -4.82 -17.09
N LEU A 130 8.47 -4.32 -17.70
CA LEU A 130 9.11 -3.07 -17.27
C LEU A 130 8.16 -1.87 -17.41
N THR A 131 7.42 -1.80 -18.51
CA THR A 131 6.42 -0.75 -18.75
C THR A 131 5.29 -0.83 -17.72
N TYR A 132 4.81 -2.04 -17.42
CA TYR A 132 3.80 -2.26 -16.38
C TYR A 132 4.29 -1.79 -15.01
N ILE A 133 5.52 -2.14 -14.61
CA ILE A 133 6.11 -1.70 -13.34
C ILE A 133 6.24 -0.17 -13.29
N ALA A 134 6.68 0.46 -14.39
CA ALA A 134 6.79 1.90 -14.49
C ALA A 134 5.42 2.59 -14.32
N LEU A 135 4.39 2.11 -15.03
CA LEU A 135 3.03 2.63 -14.91
C LEU A 135 2.48 2.49 -13.49
N VAL A 136 2.59 1.30 -12.89
CA VAL A 136 2.15 1.04 -11.52
C VAL A 136 2.87 1.97 -10.53
N SER A 137 4.17 2.21 -10.73
CA SER A 137 4.96 3.11 -9.88
C SER A 137 4.48 4.56 -9.99
N VAL A 138 4.21 5.05 -11.20
CA VAL A 138 3.68 6.40 -11.43
C VAL A 138 2.28 6.56 -10.82
N PHE A 139 1.38 5.61 -11.07
CA PHE A 139 0.04 5.63 -10.48
C PHE A 139 0.09 5.57 -8.94
N GLY A 140 0.98 4.75 -8.38
CA GLY A 140 1.23 4.69 -6.95
C GLY A 140 1.68 6.04 -6.40
N TYR A 141 2.66 6.68 -7.04
CA TYR A 141 3.13 8.02 -6.65
C TYR A 141 2.02 9.09 -6.71
N LEU A 142 1.21 9.09 -7.76
CA LEU A 142 0.08 10.02 -7.90
C LEU A 142 -0.98 9.78 -6.81
N ALA A 143 -1.27 8.51 -6.49
CA ALA A 143 -2.17 8.15 -5.40
C ALA A 143 -1.64 8.66 -4.05
N TYR A 144 -0.35 8.48 -3.76
CA TYR A 144 0.28 9.05 -2.56
C TYR A 144 0.12 10.55 -2.47
N LYS A 145 0.45 11.27 -3.55
CA LYS A 145 0.36 12.73 -3.58
C LYS A 145 -1.07 13.21 -3.34
N LYS A 146 -2.07 12.48 -3.84
CA LYS A 146 -3.48 12.78 -3.59
C LYS A 146 -3.86 12.51 -2.13
N THR A 147 -3.53 11.34 -1.59
CA THR A 147 -3.83 10.98 -0.21
C THR A 147 -3.17 11.91 0.80
N ASP A 148 -1.91 12.30 0.57
CA ASP A 148 -1.18 13.22 1.44
C ASP A 148 -1.85 14.61 1.51
N LYS A 149 -2.35 15.11 0.37
CA LYS A 149 -3.14 16.34 0.31
C LYS A 149 -4.47 16.21 1.06
N GLU A 150 -5.19 15.10 0.89
CA GLU A 150 -6.46 14.86 1.58
C GLU A 150 -6.27 14.77 3.11
N ILE A 151 -5.21 14.09 3.58
CA ILE A 151 -4.85 14.02 5.01
C ILE A 151 -4.51 15.41 5.57
N THR A 152 -3.67 16.17 4.87
CA THR A 152 -3.27 17.52 5.31
C THR A 152 -4.47 18.48 5.38
N LEU A 153 -5.39 18.37 4.43
CA LEU A 153 -6.62 19.16 4.43
C LEU A 153 -7.54 18.77 5.60
N LEU A 154 -7.65 17.47 5.89
CA LEU A 154 -8.39 16.99 7.06
C LEU A 154 -7.80 17.53 8.37
N GLU A 155 -6.47 17.45 8.55
CA GLU A 155 -5.79 17.96 9.75
C GLU A 155 -6.07 19.46 9.95
N ARG A 156 -5.87 20.28 8.91
CA ARG A 156 -6.10 21.73 8.99
C ARG A 156 -7.55 22.08 9.31
N THR A 157 -8.50 21.36 8.70
CA THR A 157 -9.93 21.63 8.92
C THR A 157 -10.32 21.27 10.35
N MET A 158 -9.78 20.18 10.89
CA MET A 158 -10.01 19.76 12.28
C MET A 158 -9.34 20.67 13.32
N GLU A 159 -8.10 21.12 13.08
CA GLU A 159 -7.42 22.06 13.97
C GLU A 159 -8.18 23.38 14.09
N ASN A 160 -8.65 23.92 12.96
CA ASN A 160 -9.47 25.13 12.96
C ASN A 160 -10.78 24.96 13.74
N GLU A 161 -11.43 23.80 13.66
CA GLU A 161 -12.66 23.52 14.42
C GLU A 161 -12.43 23.29 15.91
N LEU A 162 -11.27 22.75 16.29
CA LEU A 162 -10.88 22.57 17.69
C LEU A 162 -10.47 23.88 18.36
N GLN A 163 -9.94 24.85 17.61
CA GLN A 163 -9.61 26.19 18.11
C GLN A 163 -10.83 27.12 18.23
N LEU A 164 -11.92 26.81 17.52
CA LEU A 164 -13.20 27.53 17.59
C LEU A 164 -14.16 26.97 18.65
N GLN A 165 -13.73 25.96 19.42
CA GLN A 165 -14.43 25.40 20.59
C GLN A 165 -13.95 26.05 21.88
#